data_AF-A0A9P9G3I8-F1
#
_entry.id   AF-A0A9P9G3I8-F1
#
_cell.length_a   1.000
_cell.length_b   1.000
_cell.length_c   1.000
_cell.angle_alpha   90.00
_cell.angle_beta   90.00
_cell.angle_gamma   90.00
#
_symmetry.space_group_name_H-M   'P 1'
#
loop_
_entity.id
_entity.type
_entity.pdbx_description
1 polymer ?
#
loop_
_entity_poly.entity_id
_entity_poly.type
_entity_poly.pdbx_seq_one_letter_code
_entity_poly.pdbx_strand_id
1 'polypeptide(L)'
;MHQTSSGLLRMADDDRPFTKDFEDLFSTLIVSLLPLSAYRVRLTKIEYTFLSEDAINNLSSLKFSQANRIRDPNNPSSIITTTITSTFSMAKDVARSTCQRFVEARLIELAGGKYQQVYTMKGSVWLLTTKGIAVLDYFCARNGIYEKQVSELADLGVIQLLHIERDPQTDKLIHDQDTIDVIFRRFVSAGGPNFKSSVKLADSDLLQDYRDGLGGVKMAAELMVNGKKYRNTFTGKATTDWLMDYSTVMDKRETVEVAALFVEYELVEPVAQDWTYMSQNPGCNIFQPTEYAIYQLIQGGRDLINGSGLRGRVSEREGGAISQRNGINVDSSTQRLNEILNNPAVRLLFREQLRDTHCEENLSFYQDVHEFLPRCKAATRAAQKARNLNAMDGIKEIMAQVYGIYNAYLAPGSPCELNIDHQLRNSLATLMTKVVDQDIAMIYPLQEAMPLFEDAQTAVLKLMASGRRPNPNRKQDSVPKFLSSSKYEQQLRN
;
A
#
# COMPACT_ATOMS: atom_id res chain seq x y z
N MET A 1 7.45 0.81 33.79
CA MET A 1 5.98 0.86 33.59
C MET A 1 5.67 0.07 32.34
N HIS A 2 4.98 -1.07 32.44
CA HIS A 2 4.44 -1.76 31.26
C HIS A 2 3.16 -1.02 30.85
N GLN A 3 3.23 -0.19 29.82
CA GLN A 3 2.03 0.31 29.15
C GLN A 3 1.54 -0.77 28.20
N THR A 4 0.42 -1.38 28.54
CA THR A 4 -0.35 -2.27 27.67
C THR A 4 -1.13 -1.40 26.69
N SER A 5 -0.55 -1.06 25.53
CA SER A 5 -1.30 -0.41 24.45
C SER A 5 -2.13 -1.47 23.73
N SER A 6 -3.40 -1.62 24.11
CA SER A 6 -4.36 -2.52 23.48
C SER A 6 -4.85 -2.08 22.09
N GLY A 7 -4.22 -1.08 21.46
CA GLY A 7 -4.77 -0.35 20.30
C GLY A 7 -3.85 -0.26 19.08
N LEU A 8 -2.97 -1.23 18.85
CA LEU A 8 -2.00 -1.13 17.73
C LEU A 8 -2.49 -1.73 16.41
N LEU A 9 -3.51 -2.58 16.44
CA LEU A 9 -4.21 -3.07 15.25
C LEU A 9 -5.56 -2.37 15.19
N ARG A 10 -5.73 -1.41 14.28
CA ARG A 10 -7.05 -0.85 14.01
C ARG A 10 -7.89 -1.90 13.31
N MET A 11 -9.15 -2.02 13.71
CA MET A 11 -10.11 -2.92 13.11
C MET A 11 -11.12 -2.10 12.31
N ALA A 12 -11.43 -2.54 11.09
CA ALA A 12 -12.50 -1.98 10.29
C ALA A 12 -13.87 -2.47 10.80
N ASP A 13 -14.94 -1.90 10.25
CA ASP A 13 -16.33 -2.21 10.65
C ASP A 13 -16.71 -3.68 10.48
N ASP A 14 -15.97 -4.43 9.64
CA ASP A 14 -16.16 -5.86 9.39
C ASP A 14 -15.19 -6.76 10.18
N ASP A 15 -14.66 -6.26 11.31
CA ASP A 15 -13.75 -6.95 12.25
C ASP A 15 -12.41 -7.42 11.65
N ARG A 16 -12.08 -7.01 10.42
CA ARG A 16 -10.76 -7.24 9.84
C ARG A 16 -9.77 -6.14 10.29
N PRO A 17 -8.48 -6.47 10.48
CA PRO A 17 -7.47 -5.45 10.69
C PRO A 17 -7.35 -4.54 9.46
N PHE A 18 -7.05 -3.27 9.69
CA PHE A 18 -6.68 -2.34 8.62
C PHE A 18 -5.52 -2.91 7.82
N THR A 19 -5.55 -2.70 6.50
CA THR A 19 -4.59 -3.31 5.57
C THR A 19 -3.14 -2.97 5.93
N LYS A 20 -2.85 -1.69 6.23
CA LYS A 20 -1.51 -1.25 6.67
C LYS A 20 -1.06 -1.95 7.96
N ASP A 21 -1.94 -2.06 8.94
CA ASP A 21 -1.64 -2.66 10.24
C ASP A 21 -1.45 -4.19 10.11
N PHE A 22 -2.17 -4.83 9.19
CA PHE A 22 -2.02 -6.23 8.83
C PHE A 22 -0.68 -6.52 8.11
N GLU A 23 -0.28 -5.67 7.16
CA GLU A 23 1.04 -5.72 6.50
C GLU A 23 2.19 -5.53 7.48
N ASP A 24 2.05 -4.60 8.42
CA ASP A 24 3.03 -4.32 9.45
C ASP A 24 3.17 -5.48 10.44
N LEU A 25 2.05 -6.10 10.84
CA LEU A 25 2.06 -7.31 11.67
C LEU A 25 2.76 -8.48 10.97
N PHE A 26 2.43 -8.71 9.68
CA PHE A 26 3.08 -9.72 8.87
C PHE A 26 4.60 -9.49 8.80
N SER A 27 5.02 -8.27 8.44
CA SER A 27 6.43 -7.95 8.27
C SER A 27 7.20 -8.03 9.59
N THR A 28 6.59 -7.59 10.69
CA THR A 28 7.15 -7.74 12.04
C THR A 28 7.39 -9.19 12.40
N LEU A 29 6.44 -10.08 12.09
CA LEU A 29 6.61 -11.52 12.28
C LEU A 29 7.80 -12.03 11.48
N ILE A 30 7.89 -11.71 10.19
CA ILE A 30 8.98 -12.21 9.34
C ILE A 30 10.33 -11.68 9.82
N VAL A 31 10.43 -10.40 10.17
CA VAL A 31 11.64 -9.82 10.77
C VAL A 31 12.03 -10.55 12.05
N SER A 32 11.08 -10.90 12.91
CA SER A 32 11.35 -11.67 14.14
C SER A 32 11.83 -13.10 13.89
N LEU A 33 11.55 -13.66 12.71
CA LEU A 33 11.98 -14.99 12.27
C LEU A 33 13.33 -14.95 11.55
N LEU A 34 13.89 -13.77 11.26
CA LEU A 34 15.21 -13.67 10.61
C LEU A 34 16.34 -14.12 11.56
N PRO A 35 17.37 -14.80 11.04
CA PRO A 35 17.48 -15.28 9.66
C PRO A 35 16.58 -16.50 9.39
N LEU A 36 15.91 -16.50 8.22
CA LEU A 36 15.12 -17.62 7.75
C LEU A 36 16.02 -18.83 7.49
N SER A 37 15.50 -20.00 7.82
CA SER A 37 16.22 -21.28 7.79
C SER A 37 15.97 -22.04 6.49
N ALA A 38 16.81 -23.04 6.21
CA ALA A 38 16.63 -23.91 5.06
C ALA A 38 16.12 -25.28 5.50
N TYR A 39 14.92 -25.65 5.08
CA TYR A 39 14.31 -26.92 5.41
C TYR A 39 14.23 -27.86 4.22
N ARG A 40 14.31 -29.18 4.49
CA ARG A 40 14.16 -30.21 3.46
C ARG A 40 12.70 -30.61 3.37
N VAL A 41 12.09 -30.39 2.21
CA VAL A 41 10.73 -30.86 1.90
C VAL A 41 10.83 -31.97 0.88
N ARG A 42 10.42 -33.19 1.30
CA ARG A 42 10.64 -34.43 0.54
C ARG A 42 12.14 -34.64 0.23
N LEU A 43 12.55 -34.45 -1.03
CA LEU A 43 13.93 -34.66 -1.49
C LEU A 43 14.66 -33.34 -1.78
N THR A 44 13.99 -32.20 -1.69
CA THR A 44 14.53 -30.89 -2.08
C THR A 44 14.80 -30.05 -0.83
N LYS A 45 16.00 -29.46 -0.77
CA LYS A 45 16.32 -28.42 0.22
C LYS A 45 15.81 -27.09 -0.32
N ILE A 46 15.01 -26.39 0.47
CA ILE A 46 14.43 -25.10 0.10
C ILE A 46 14.99 -24.05 1.07
N GLU A 47 15.55 -22.97 0.52
CA GLU A 47 16.13 -21.86 1.28
C GLU A 47 15.05 -20.83 1.66
N TYR A 48 15.36 -19.97 2.64
CA TYR A 48 14.49 -18.88 3.11
C TYR A 48 13.08 -19.34 3.56
N THR A 49 13.05 -20.36 4.41
CA THR A 49 11.82 -20.98 4.93
C THR A 49 11.67 -20.83 6.44
N PHE A 50 10.44 -21.00 6.94
CA PHE A 50 10.14 -21.09 8.38
C PHE A 50 9.10 -22.17 8.68
N LEU A 51 9.03 -22.64 9.93
CA LEU A 51 8.07 -23.65 10.38
C LEU A 51 6.79 -23.01 10.92
N SER A 52 5.67 -23.75 10.82
CA SER A 52 4.39 -23.35 11.39
C SER A 52 4.48 -22.99 12.87
N GLU A 53 5.11 -23.85 13.65
CA GLU A 53 5.26 -23.70 15.09
C GLU A 53 6.09 -22.47 15.46
N ASP A 54 7.13 -22.14 14.70
CA ASP A 54 8.01 -21.01 14.98
C ASP A 54 7.27 -19.68 14.80
N ALA A 55 6.45 -19.58 13.75
CA ALA A 55 5.60 -18.42 13.51
C ALA A 55 4.55 -18.25 14.62
N ILE A 56 3.84 -19.32 14.99
CA ILE A 56 2.84 -19.27 16.07
C ILE A 56 3.48 -18.91 17.40
N ASN A 57 4.64 -19.48 17.72
CA ASN A 57 5.36 -19.18 18.96
C ASN A 57 5.84 -17.72 18.98
N ASN A 58 6.34 -17.18 17.85
CA ASN A 58 6.71 -15.78 17.76
C ASN A 58 5.51 -14.85 17.92
N LEU A 59 4.39 -15.11 17.26
CA LEU A 59 3.15 -14.33 17.43
C LEU A 59 2.63 -14.33 18.88
N SER A 60 2.93 -15.37 19.67
CA SER A 60 2.54 -15.42 21.08
C SER A 60 3.30 -14.43 21.98
N SER A 61 4.48 -13.96 21.55
CA SER A 61 5.27 -12.95 22.25
C SER A 61 6.10 -12.14 21.26
N LEU A 62 5.41 -11.54 20.29
CA LEU A 62 6.04 -10.84 19.18
C LEU A 62 6.63 -9.53 19.67
N LYS A 63 7.94 -9.37 19.50
CA LYS A 63 8.64 -8.15 19.90
C LYS A 63 8.95 -7.32 18.67
N PHE A 64 8.41 -6.11 18.62
CA PHE A 64 8.79 -5.11 17.65
C PHE A 64 9.62 -4.03 18.33
N SER A 65 10.83 -3.79 17.83
CA SER A 65 11.73 -2.75 18.37
C SER A 65 11.85 -1.61 17.38
N GLN A 66 11.49 -0.40 17.82
CA GLN A 66 11.64 0.83 17.05
C GLN A 66 12.66 1.75 17.73
N ALA A 67 13.60 2.29 16.95
CA ALA A 67 14.61 3.22 17.44
C ALA A 67 14.11 4.67 17.33
N ASN A 68 13.97 5.35 18.47
CA ASN A 68 13.66 6.76 18.54
C ASN A 68 14.95 7.57 18.65
N ARG A 69 15.14 8.55 17.78
CA ARG A 69 16.39 9.33 17.70
C ARG A 69 16.11 10.77 18.08
N ILE A 70 16.73 11.24 19.16
CA ILE A 70 16.60 12.60 19.67
C ILE A 70 18.01 13.19 19.80
N ARG A 71 18.20 14.50 19.55
CA ARG A 71 19.48 15.15 19.82
C ARG A 71 19.71 15.26 21.33
N ASP A 72 20.95 15.02 21.76
CA ASP A 72 21.32 15.17 23.15
C ASP A 72 21.17 16.65 23.58
N PRO A 73 20.37 16.94 24.63
CA PRO A 73 20.18 18.30 25.13
C PRO A 73 21.47 18.95 25.62
N ASN A 74 22.40 18.16 26.14
CA ASN A 74 23.65 18.63 26.74
C ASN A 74 24.81 18.68 25.75
N ASN A 75 24.69 17.97 24.62
CA ASN A 75 25.66 17.98 23.53
C ASN A 75 24.93 17.91 22.18
N PRO A 76 24.63 19.05 21.53
CA PRO A 76 23.86 19.10 20.27
C PRO A 76 24.47 18.33 19.08
N SER A 77 25.72 17.86 19.24
CA SER A 77 26.47 17.06 18.25
C SER A 77 26.28 15.55 18.44
N SER A 78 25.76 15.08 19.57
CA SER A 78 25.44 13.67 19.84
C SER A 78 23.95 13.38 19.64
N ILE A 79 23.65 12.15 19.20
CA ILE A 79 22.30 11.62 19.02
C ILE A 79 22.06 10.57 20.10
N ILE A 80 21.01 10.75 20.89
CA ILE A 80 20.49 9.75 21.83
C ILE A 80 19.52 8.86 21.05
N THR A 81 19.79 7.55 21.05
CA THR A 81 18.89 6.55 20.46
C THR A 81 18.20 5.77 21.57
N THR A 82 16.89 5.93 21.70
CA THR A 82 16.04 5.19 22.62
C THR A 82 15.31 4.09 21.85
N THR A 83 15.62 2.84 22.13
CA THR A 83 14.90 1.71 21.52
C THR A 83 13.63 1.39 22.32
N ILE A 84 12.46 1.57 21.72
CA ILE A 84 11.18 1.13 22.28
C ILE A 84 10.88 -0.26 21.74
N THR A 85 10.80 -1.25 22.63
CA THR A 85 10.37 -2.60 22.29
C THR A 85 8.92 -2.81 22.71
N SER A 86 8.01 -2.80 21.74
CA SER A 86 6.60 -3.18 21.93
C SER A 86 6.48 -4.70 21.86
N THR A 87 5.89 -5.31 22.88
CA THR A 87 5.62 -6.77 22.89
C THR A 87 4.13 -7.00 22.68
N PHE A 88 3.78 -7.69 21.60
CA PHE A 88 2.44 -8.18 21.33
C PHE A 88 2.32 -9.61 21.82
N SER A 89 1.17 -9.94 22.39
CA SER A 89 0.91 -11.30 22.86
C SER A 89 -0.42 -11.75 22.28
N MET A 90 -0.37 -12.83 21.49
CA MET A 90 -1.56 -13.50 20.96
C MET A 90 -1.70 -14.90 21.57
N ALA A 91 -2.94 -15.32 21.84
CA ALA A 91 -3.21 -16.71 22.15
C ALA A 91 -2.90 -17.58 20.92
N LYS A 92 -2.55 -18.87 21.13
CA LYS A 92 -2.07 -19.74 20.03
C LYS A 92 -3.10 -19.95 18.92
N ASP A 93 -4.36 -20.00 19.28
CA ASP A 93 -5.50 -20.09 18.36
C ASP A 93 -5.65 -18.80 17.53
N VAL A 94 -5.51 -17.64 18.16
CA VAL A 94 -5.49 -16.34 17.48
C VAL A 94 -4.29 -16.26 16.54
N ALA A 95 -3.08 -16.61 17.01
CA ALA A 95 -1.88 -16.65 16.20
C ALA A 95 -2.04 -17.57 14.97
N ARG A 96 -2.63 -18.76 15.13
CA ARG A 96 -2.95 -19.64 13.99
C ARG A 96 -3.91 -18.97 13.03
N SER A 97 -4.97 -18.32 13.54
CA SER A 97 -5.94 -17.61 12.71
C SER A 97 -5.27 -16.47 11.93
N THR A 98 -4.36 -15.73 12.56
CA THR A 98 -3.55 -14.69 11.90
C THR A 98 -2.68 -15.28 10.79
N CYS A 99 -1.98 -16.39 11.04
CA CYS A 99 -1.22 -17.08 9.98
C CYS A 99 -2.12 -17.60 8.85
N GLN A 100 -3.31 -18.09 9.16
CA GLN A 100 -4.31 -18.48 8.18
C GLN A 100 -4.71 -17.29 7.29
N ARG A 101 -4.90 -16.11 7.87
CA ARG A 101 -5.15 -14.88 7.10
C ARG A 101 -3.96 -14.52 6.19
N PHE A 102 -2.71 -14.72 6.62
CA PHE A 102 -1.54 -14.50 5.74
C PHE A 102 -1.51 -15.45 4.53
N VAL A 103 -1.95 -16.70 4.69
CA VAL A 103 -2.13 -17.65 3.58
C VAL A 103 -3.22 -17.17 2.63
N GLU A 104 -4.37 -16.77 3.16
CA GLU A 104 -5.51 -16.28 2.37
C GLU A 104 -5.19 -14.98 1.61
N ALA A 105 -4.41 -14.08 2.24
CA ALA A 105 -3.89 -12.86 1.64
C ALA A 105 -2.74 -13.10 0.64
N ARG A 106 -2.30 -14.36 0.49
CA ARG A 106 -1.20 -14.81 -0.37
C ARG A 106 0.12 -14.12 -0.08
N LEU A 107 0.43 -13.90 1.19
CA LEU A 107 1.73 -13.41 1.64
C LEU A 107 2.72 -14.56 1.85
N ILE A 108 2.21 -15.75 2.13
CA ILE A 108 2.99 -16.97 2.33
C ILE A 108 2.38 -18.16 1.59
N GLU A 109 3.20 -19.11 1.23
CA GLU A 109 2.79 -20.35 0.57
C GLU A 109 3.52 -21.58 1.14
N LEU A 110 2.92 -22.75 0.94
CA LEU A 110 3.50 -24.01 1.42
C LEU A 110 4.72 -24.39 0.57
N ALA A 111 5.84 -24.66 1.22
CA ALA A 111 7.03 -25.15 0.56
C ALA A 111 6.76 -26.52 -0.09
N GLY A 112 7.06 -26.64 -1.39
CA GLY A 112 6.79 -27.86 -2.18
C GLY A 112 5.66 -27.74 -3.20
N GLY A 113 5.12 -26.55 -3.42
CA GLY A 113 4.35 -26.19 -4.63
C GLY A 113 2.92 -26.73 -4.72
N LYS A 114 2.41 -27.38 -3.67
CA LYS A 114 0.98 -27.69 -3.58
C LYS A 114 0.26 -26.49 -2.97
N TYR A 115 -0.73 -25.96 -3.67
CA TYR A 115 -1.60 -24.93 -3.12
C TYR A 115 -2.38 -25.51 -1.93
N GLN A 116 -1.95 -25.20 -0.72
CA GLN A 116 -2.62 -25.60 0.51
C GLN A 116 -3.21 -24.34 1.15
N GLN A 117 -4.53 -24.27 1.15
CA GLN A 117 -5.28 -23.12 1.67
C GLN A 117 -5.33 -23.07 3.21
N VAL A 118 -4.92 -24.13 3.90
CA VAL A 118 -5.08 -24.26 5.36
C VAL A 118 -3.72 -24.26 6.05
N TYR A 119 -3.55 -23.31 6.97
CA TYR A 119 -2.39 -23.21 7.84
C TYR A 119 -2.44 -24.27 8.94
N THR A 120 -1.45 -25.15 8.97
CA THR A 120 -1.34 -26.21 9.97
C THR A 120 -0.57 -25.69 11.19
N MET A 121 -0.87 -26.24 12.37
CA MET A 121 -0.21 -25.83 13.62
C MET A 121 1.25 -26.26 13.73
N LYS A 122 1.66 -27.33 13.05
CA LYS A 122 2.99 -27.92 13.17
C LYS A 122 3.43 -28.64 11.90
N GLY A 123 4.74 -28.66 11.65
CA GLY A 123 5.39 -29.54 10.68
C GLY A 123 5.24 -29.12 9.21
N SER A 124 4.48 -28.06 8.92
CA SER A 124 4.49 -27.42 7.61
C SER A 124 5.63 -26.42 7.52
N VAL A 125 6.26 -26.40 6.35
CA VAL A 125 7.34 -25.49 5.99
C VAL A 125 6.75 -24.44 5.04
N TRP A 126 6.98 -23.17 5.32
CA TRP A 126 6.40 -22.05 4.58
C TRP A 126 7.47 -21.18 3.93
N LEU A 127 7.09 -20.56 2.82
CA LEU A 127 7.86 -19.60 2.04
C LEU A 127 7.09 -18.28 1.97
N LEU A 128 7.81 -17.18 1.78
CA LEU A 128 7.21 -15.91 1.37
C LEU A 128 6.86 -15.99 -0.11
N THR A 129 5.68 -15.49 -0.48
CA THR A 129 5.34 -15.22 -1.88
C THR A 129 6.07 -13.97 -2.36
N THR A 130 6.08 -13.69 -3.67
CA THR A 130 6.59 -12.42 -4.22
C THR A 130 5.88 -11.21 -3.62
N LYS A 131 4.57 -11.30 -3.38
CA LYS A 131 3.80 -10.28 -2.67
C LYS A 131 4.25 -10.12 -1.23
N GLY A 132 4.43 -11.22 -0.50
CA GLY A 132 4.95 -11.20 0.87
C GLY A 132 6.34 -10.55 0.94
N ILE A 133 7.22 -10.85 -0.01
CA ILE A 133 8.55 -10.23 -0.12
C ILE A 133 8.42 -8.73 -0.40
N ALA A 134 7.56 -8.31 -1.33
CA ALA A 134 7.36 -6.89 -1.63
C ALA A 134 6.82 -6.08 -0.44
N VAL A 135 5.91 -6.67 0.35
CA VAL A 135 5.40 -6.08 1.59
C VAL A 135 6.52 -5.98 2.65
N LEU A 136 7.30 -7.04 2.82
CA LEU A 136 8.43 -7.09 3.76
C LEU A 136 9.52 -6.06 3.41
N ASP A 137 9.91 -5.98 2.14
CA ASP A 137 10.92 -5.05 1.64
C ASP A 137 10.49 -3.61 1.88
N TYR A 138 9.24 -3.28 1.54
CA TYR A 138 8.66 -1.98 1.81
C TYR A 138 8.67 -1.64 3.31
N PHE A 139 8.26 -2.58 4.16
CA PHE A 139 8.27 -2.40 5.60
C PHE A 139 9.68 -2.16 6.15
N CYS A 140 10.67 -2.95 5.69
CA CYS A 140 12.05 -2.82 6.13
C CYS A 140 12.66 -1.49 5.69
N ALA A 141 12.44 -1.07 4.44
CA ALA A 141 12.86 0.23 3.93
C ALA A 141 12.26 1.38 4.76
N ARG A 142 10.95 1.31 5.03
CA ARG A 142 10.22 2.35 5.81
C ARG A 142 10.66 2.43 7.27
N ASN A 143 11.07 1.32 7.87
CA ASN A 143 11.50 1.26 9.27
C ASN A 143 13.03 1.31 9.45
N GLY A 144 13.81 1.36 8.36
CA GLY A 144 15.28 1.38 8.42
C GLY A 144 15.90 0.08 8.92
N ILE A 145 15.26 -1.05 8.59
CA ILE A 145 15.74 -2.39 8.94
C ILE A 145 16.62 -2.87 7.79
N TYR A 146 17.92 -3.01 8.06
CA TYR A 146 18.91 -3.45 7.07
C TYR A 146 19.39 -4.86 7.39
N GLU A 147 18.65 -5.85 6.91
CA GLU A 147 18.97 -7.27 7.06
C GLU A 147 19.37 -7.89 5.72
N LYS A 148 20.51 -8.60 5.68
CA LYS A 148 21.08 -9.13 4.43
C LYS A 148 20.11 -10.04 3.68
N GLN A 149 19.44 -10.94 4.39
CA GLN A 149 18.48 -11.86 3.78
C GLN A 149 17.26 -11.16 3.19
N VAL A 150 16.88 -9.97 3.68
CA VAL A 150 15.77 -9.20 3.10
C VAL A 150 16.15 -8.70 1.71
N SER A 151 17.37 -8.17 1.54
CA SER A 151 17.89 -7.77 0.23
C SER A 151 18.02 -8.98 -0.72
N GLU A 152 18.54 -10.11 -0.22
CA GLU A 152 18.61 -11.35 -1.01
C GLU A 152 17.23 -11.84 -1.47
N LEU A 153 16.22 -11.74 -0.60
CA LEU A 153 14.83 -12.07 -0.94
C LEU A 153 14.23 -11.10 -1.95
N ALA A 154 14.46 -9.79 -1.78
CA ALA A 154 13.99 -8.77 -2.71
C ALA A 154 14.54 -9.02 -4.12
N ASP A 155 15.83 -9.35 -4.23
CA ASP A 155 16.49 -9.67 -5.52
C ASP A 155 15.91 -10.93 -6.21
N LEU A 156 15.29 -11.84 -5.46
CA LEU A 156 14.71 -13.08 -5.99
C LEU A 156 13.30 -12.90 -6.58
N GLY A 157 12.59 -11.82 -6.24
CA GLY A 157 11.14 -11.75 -6.42
C GLY A 157 10.57 -10.35 -6.61
N VAL A 158 11.32 -9.42 -7.20
CA VAL A 158 10.90 -8.03 -7.43
C VAL A 158 9.59 -7.99 -8.22
N ILE A 159 8.49 -7.67 -7.53
CA ILE A 159 7.23 -7.29 -8.16
C ILE A 159 6.85 -5.87 -7.71
N GLN A 160 6.35 -5.08 -8.65
CA GLN A 160 5.75 -3.78 -8.33
C GLN A 160 4.27 -3.99 -8.02
N LEU A 161 3.92 -4.07 -6.73
CA LEU A 161 2.52 -4.15 -6.30
C LEU A 161 1.77 -2.87 -6.69
N LEU A 162 0.58 -3.05 -7.28
CA LEU A 162 -0.38 -1.99 -7.50
C LEU A 162 -0.96 -1.53 -6.15
N HIS A 163 -0.62 -0.30 -5.75
CA HIS A 163 -1.13 0.27 -4.51
C HIS A 163 -2.52 0.86 -4.75
N ILE A 164 -3.57 0.12 -4.35
CA ILE A 164 -4.94 0.60 -4.49
C ILE A 164 -5.25 1.60 -3.38
N GLU A 165 -5.81 2.75 -3.77
CA GLU A 165 -6.20 3.79 -2.83
C GLU A 165 -7.36 3.31 -1.94
N ARG A 166 -7.24 3.62 -0.64
CA ARG A 166 -8.21 3.26 0.39
C ARG A 166 -8.68 4.51 1.13
N ASP A 167 -9.91 4.44 1.64
CA ASP A 167 -10.40 5.43 2.59
C ASP A 167 -9.67 5.26 3.95
N PRO A 168 -9.00 6.29 4.48
CA PRO A 168 -8.17 6.17 5.69
C PRO A 168 -8.97 5.97 6.98
N GLN A 169 -10.29 6.18 6.96
CA GLN A 169 -11.15 6.02 8.13
C GLN A 169 -11.83 4.65 8.17
N THR A 170 -12.14 4.07 7.01
CA THR A 170 -12.92 2.82 6.89
C THR A 170 -12.13 1.65 6.31
N ASP A 171 -10.92 1.89 5.80
CA ASP A 171 -10.06 0.93 5.08
C ASP A 171 -10.71 0.31 3.82
N LYS A 172 -11.81 0.89 3.34
CA LYS A 172 -12.51 0.44 2.12
C LYS A 172 -11.78 0.94 0.87
N LEU A 173 -11.81 0.15 -0.19
CA LEU A 173 -11.28 0.56 -1.48
C LEU A 173 -12.05 1.77 -2.03
N ILE A 174 -11.35 2.65 -2.75
CA ILE A 174 -12.00 3.73 -3.48
C ILE A 174 -12.50 3.18 -4.82
N HIS A 175 -13.78 3.39 -5.13
CA HIS A 175 -14.50 2.78 -6.25
C HIS A 175 -14.81 3.76 -7.41
N ASP A 176 -14.07 4.85 -7.55
CA ASP A 176 -14.32 5.79 -8.64
C ASP A 176 -13.88 5.23 -10.01
N GLN A 177 -14.54 5.69 -11.08
CA GLN A 177 -14.31 5.19 -12.43
C GLN A 177 -12.86 5.37 -12.91
N ASP A 178 -12.24 6.51 -12.62
CA ASP A 178 -10.86 6.79 -13.02
C ASP A 178 -9.88 5.81 -12.35
N THR A 179 -10.10 5.50 -11.07
CA THR A 179 -9.27 4.54 -10.33
C THR A 179 -9.45 3.13 -10.90
N ILE A 180 -10.68 2.71 -11.19
CA ILE A 180 -10.95 1.41 -11.82
C ILE A 180 -10.32 1.32 -13.21
N ASP A 181 -10.35 2.40 -14.00
CA ASP A 181 -9.70 2.47 -15.30
C ASP A 181 -8.19 2.27 -15.20
N VAL A 182 -7.54 2.88 -14.19
CA VAL A 182 -6.10 2.69 -13.93
C VAL A 182 -5.81 1.23 -13.55
N ILE A 183 -6.60 0.64 -12.64
CA ILE A 183 -6.46 -0.76 -12.26
C ILE A 183 -6.66 -1.66 -13.47
N PHE A 184 -7.65 -1.38 -14.32
CA PHE A 184 -7.95 -2.18 -15.51
C PHE A 184 -6.84 -2.14 -16.56
N ARG A 185 -6.20 -0.98 -16.78
CA ARG A 185 -5.03 -0.88 -17.67
C ARG A 185 -3.88 -1.74 -17.17
N ARG A 186 -3.63 -1.77 -15.85
CA ARG A 186 -2.64 -2.67 -15.24
C ARG A 186 -3.05 -4.13 -15.38
N PHE A 187 -4.33 -4.43 -15.17
CA PHE A 187 -4.92 -5.75 -15.29
C PHE A 187 -4.73 -6.36 -16.68
N VAL A 188 -4.88 -5.60 -17.77
CA VAL A 188 -4.72 -6.13 -19.13
C VAL A 188 -3.25 -6.11 -19.61
N SER A 189 -2.38 -5.33 -18.93
CA SER A 189 -0.95 -5.05 -19.20
C SER A 189 -0.70 -3.70 -19.88
N ALA A 190 0.46 -3.09 -19.56
CA ALA A 190 0.91 -1.79 -20.07
C ALA A 190 1.20 -1.73 -21.59
N GLY A 191 1.10 -2.87 -22.31
CA GLY A 191 1.37 -2.96 -23.76
C GLY A 191 0.40 -3.84 -24.55
N GLY A 192 -0.73 -4.26 -23.95
CA GLY A 192 -1.75 -5.11 -24.58
C GLY A 192 -1.88 -6.51 -23.95
N PRO A 193 -2.91 -7.29 -24.34
CA PRO A 193 -3.30 -8.51 -23.64
C PRO A 193 -2.18 -9.54 -23.49
N ASN A 194 -2.03 -10.09 -22.29
CA ASN A 194 -1.07 -11.15 -22.01
C ASN A 194 -1.64 -12.52 -22.41
N PHE A 195 -1.30 -13.03 -23.60
CA PHE A 195 -1.90 -14.28 -24.11
C PHE A 195 -1.21 -15.55 -23.58
N LYS A 196 -2.01 -16.57 -23.22
CA LYS A 196 -1.47 -17.91 -22.90
C LYS A 196 -0.83 -18.54 -24.15
N SER A 197 0.34 -19.15 -24.00
CA SER A 197 1.02 -19.92 -25.06
C SER A 197 0.31 -21.26 -25.38
N SER A 198 -0.55 -21.75 -24.48
CA SER A 198 -1.31 -22.99 -24.59
C SER A 198 -2.80 -22.75 -24.29
N VAL A 199 -3.68 -23.27 -25.16
CA VAL A 199 -5.16 -23.08 -25.11
C VAL A 199 -5.87 -24.15 -24.26
N LYS A 200 -5.13 -25.06 -23.59
CA LYS A 200 -5.77 -26.11 -22.79
C LYS A 200 -6.26 -25.56 -21.45
N LEU A 201 -7.57 -25.71 -21.20
CA LEU A 201 -8.28 -25.28 -19.98
C LEU A 201 -7.82 -25.97 -18.67
N ALA A 202 -6.86 -26.90 -18.70
CA ALA A 202 -6.58 -27.81 -17.59
C ALA A 202 -5.11 -27.87 -17.12
N ASP A 203 -4.20 -27.10 -17.72
CA ASP A 203 -2.84 -27.05 -17.18
C ASP A 203 -2.85 -26.17 -15.93
N SER A 204 -2.61 -26.81 -14.78
CA SER A 204 -2.54 -26.16 -13.47
C SER A 204 -1.73 -24.86 -13.58
N ASP A 205 -2.39 -23.73 -13.34
CA ASP A 205 -1.77 -22.41 -13.26
C ASP A 205 -0.71 -22.45 -12.16
N LEU A 206 0.51 -22.86 -12.52
CA LEU A 206 1.66 -22.82 -11.63
C LEU A 206 1.99 -21.35 -11.42
N LEU A 207 2.09 -20.96 -10.16
CA LEU A 207 2.56 -19.65 -9.65
C LEU A 207 3.90 -19.19 -10.26
N GLN A 208 4.60 -20.06 -11.02
CA GLN A 208 5.91 -19.81 -11.62
C GLN A 208 5.91 -18.97 -12.91
N ASP A 209 4.77 -18.82 -13.60
CA ASP A 209 4.74 -18.15 -14.92
C ASP A 209 4.60 -16.62 -14.87
N TYR A 210 4.70 -16.04 -13.68
CA TYR A 210 4.19 -14.72 -13.34
C TYR A 210 5.26 -13.85 -12.64
N ARG A 211 6.53 -14.26 -12.77
CA ARG A 211 7.68 -13.75 -11.99
C ARG A 211 7.94 -12.24 -12.10
N ASP A 212 7.55 -11.59 -13.18
CA ASP A 212 8.02 -10.23 -13.43
C ASP A 212 7.09 -9.14 -12.87
N GLY A 213 5.90 -9.48 -12.33
CA GLY A 213 4.97 -8.47 -11.76
C GLY A 213 4.38 -7.46 -12.75
N LEU A 214 4.81 -7.51 -14.01
CA LEU A 214 4.49 -6.57 -15.09
C LEU A 214 3.49 -7.16 -16.10
N GLY A 215 3.21 -8.46 -15.98
CA GLY A 215 2.25 -9.14 -16.84
C GLY A 215 0.82 -8.89 -16.40
N GLY A 216 -0.02 -8.43 -17.33
CA GLY A 216 -1.47 -8.46 -17.16
C GLY A 216 -2.00 -9.89 -17.00
N VAL A 217 -3.28 -10.01 -16.66
CA VAL A 217 -4.00 -11.28 -16.56
C VAL A 217 -3.78 -12.11 -17.83
N LYS A 218 -3.54 -13.40 -17.65
CA LYS A 218 -3.44 -14.32 -18.78
C LYS A 218 -4.80 -14.46 -19.45
N MET A 219 -4.85 -14.14 -20.74
CA MET A 219 -6.03 -14.24 -21.59
C MET A 219 -5.87 -15.35 -22.64
N ALA A 220 -6.99 -15.97 -23.02
CA ALA A 220 -7.10 -16.77 -24.23
C ALA A 220 -7.43 -15.86 -25.42
N ALA A 221 -6.59 -15.88 -26.45
CA ALA A 221 -6.76 -15.07 -27.64
C ALA A 221 -8.06 -15.39 -28.38
N GLU A 222 -8.41 -16.68 -28.48
CA GLU A 222 -9.65 -17.16 -29.06
C GLU A 222 -10.19 -18.35 -28.26
N LEU A 223 -11.49 -18.34 -27.96
CA LEU A 223 -12.19 -19.39 -27.23
C LEU A 223 -13.55 -19.67 -27.88
N MET A 224 -13.92 -20.94 -28.04
CA MET A 224 -15.27 -21.32 -28.48
C MET A 224 -16.13 -21.69 -27.28
N VAL A 225 -17.27 -21.03 -27.14
CA VAL A 225 -18.28 -21.32 -26.12
C VAL A 225 -19.63 -21.43 -26.81
N ASN A 226 -20.35 -22.55 -26.61
CA ASN A 226 -21.66 -22.81 -27.22
C ASN A 226 -21.71 -22.58 -28.75
N GLY A 227 -20.63 -22.94 -29.47
CA GLY A 227 -20.53 -22.77 -30.91
C GLY A 227 -20.20 -21.34 -31.40
N LYS A 228 -20.14 -20.35 -30.51
CA LYS A 228 -19.72 -18.97 -30.82
C LYS A 228 -18.26 -18.75 -30.43
N LYS A 229 -17.55 -18.00 -31.26
CA LYS A 229 -16.14 -17.65 -31.06
C LYS A 229 -16.02 -16.32 -30.32
N TYR A 230 -15.29 -16.32 -29.22
CA TYR A 230 -14.97 -15.18 -28.37
C TYR A 230 -13.46 -14.94 -28.40
N ARG A 231 -13.01 -13.72 -28.08
CA ARG A 231 -11.60 -13.29 -28.13
C ARG A 231 -11.18 -12.56 -26.87
N ASN A 232 -9.90 -12.61 -26.52
CA ASN A 232 -9.36 -11.93 -25.32
C ASN A 232 -10.19 -12.28 -24.07
N THR A 233 -10.35 -13.58 -23.84
CA THR A 233 -11.18 -14.12 -22.76
C THR A 233 -10.34 -14.51 -21.56
N PHE A 234 -10.88 -14.39 -20.37
CA PHE A 234 -10.24 -14.82 -19.12
C PHE A 234 -11.30 -15.34 -18.15
N THR A 235 -10.88 -16.13 -17.15
CA THR A 235 -11.80 -16.68 -16.16
C THR A 235 -11.95 -15.74 -14.96
N GLY A 236 -13.07 -15.79 -14.27
CA GLY A 236 -13.28 -15.00 -13.07
C GLY A 236 -12.27 -15.31 -11.96
N LYS A 237 -11.87 -16.59 -11.84
CA LYS A 237 -10.77 -17.02 -10.96
C LYS A 237 -9.45 -16.32 -11.30
N ALA A 238 -9.06 -16.29 -12.58
CA ALA A 238 -7.83 -15.63 -13.02
C ALA A 238 -7.84 -14.13 -12.70
N THR A 239 -9.01 -13.48 -12.79
CA THR A 239 -9.16 -12.08 -12.39
C THR A 239 -8.89 -11.86 -10.91
N THR A 240 -9.55 -12.64 -10.04
CA THR A 240 -9.31 -12.53 -8.60
C THR A 240 -7.90 -12.90 -8.21
N ASP A 241 -7.30 -13.85 -8.93
CA ASP A 241 -5.94 -14.27 -8.65
C ASP A 241 -4.93 -13.18 -8.97
N TRP A 242 -5.05 -12.56 -10.14
CA TRP A 242 -4.22 -11.41 -10.51
C TRP A 242 -4.37 -10.25 -9.52
N LEU A 243 -5.60 -9.91 -9.13
CA LEU A 243 -5.85 -8.82 -8.18
C LEU A 243 -5.24 -9.12 -6.80
N MET A 244 -5.33 -10.36 -6.30
CA MET A 244 -4.71 -10.73 -5.03
C MET A 244 -3.18 -10.70 -5.08
N ASP A 245 -2.57 -11.13 -6.18
CA ASP A 245 -1.12 -11.35 -6.26
C ASP A 245 -0.34 -10.08 -6.61
N TYR A 246 -0.96 -9.16 -7.37
CA TYR A 246 -0.30 -7.98 -7.92
C TYR A 246 -0.81 -6.64 -7.38
N SER A 247 -1.59 -6.66 -6.29
CA SER A 247 -2.04 -5.45 -5.63
C SER A 247 -1.91 -5.53 -4.11
N THR A 248 -2.20 -4.42 -3.44
CA THR A 248 -2.29 -4.32 -1.97
C THR A 248 -3.62 -4.85 -1.40
N VAL A 249 -4.45 -5.52 -2.20
CA VAL A 249 -5.68 -6.18 -1.73
C VAL A 249 -5.32 -7.40 -0.88
N MET A 250 -5.88 -7.50 0.33
CA MET A 250 -5.60 -8.61 1.25
C MET A 250 -6.77 -9.59 1.41
N ASP A 251 -7.96 -9.22 0.92
CA ASP A 251 -9.16 -10.02 1.01
C ASP A 251 -9.74 -10.31 -0.38
N LYS A 252 -10.07 -11.58 -0.64
CA LYS A 252 -10.69 -11.99 -1.90
C LYS A 252 -12.03 -11.28 -2.15
N ARG A 253 -12.76 -10.88 -1.11
CA ARG A 253 -14.02 -10.12 -1.24
C ARG A 253 -13.81 -8.81 -2.01
N GLU A 254 -12.75 -8.08 -1.66
CA GLU A 254 -12.38 -6.83 -2.33
C GLU A 254 -12.03 -7.05 -3.82
N THR A 255 -11.44 -8.20 -4.17
CA THR A 255 -11.18 -8.53 -5.59
C THR A 255 -12.45 -8.76 -6.39
N VAL A 256 -13.50 -9.31 -5.76
CA VAL A 256 -14.81 -9.49 -6.39
C VAL A 256 -15.49 -8.15 -6.60
N GLU A 257 -15.36 -7.23 -5.64
CA GLU A 257 -15.88 -5.86 -5.74
C GLU A 257 -15.24 -5.11 -6.92
N VAL A 258 -13.91 -5.11 -7.02
CA VAL A 258 -13.19 -4.49 -8.15
C VAL A 258 -13.53 -5.15 -9.48
N ALA A 259 -13.61 -6.49 -9.51
CA ALA A 259 -13.92 -7.22 -10.74
C ALA A 259 -15.38 -7.03 -11.20
N ALA A 260 -16.33 -6.83 -10.27
CA ALA A 260 -17.70 -6.46 -10.61
C ALA A 260 -17.75 -5.08 -11.27
N LEU A 261 -16.95 -4.11 -10.79
CA LEU A 261 -16.85 -2.78 -11.40
C LEU A 261 -16.32 -2.83 -12.83
N PHE A 262 -15.44 -3.79 -13.17
CA PHE A 262 -15.04 -3.99 -14.58
C PHE A 262 -16.22 -4.33 -15.49
N VAL A 263 -17.22 -5.07 -14.97
CA VAL A 263 -18.43 -5.41 -15.71
C VAL A 263 -19.38 -4.22 -15.75
N GLU A 264 -19.61 -3.57 -14.60
CA GLU A 264 -20.53 -2.42 -14.48
C GLU A 264 -20.09 -1.22 -15.32
N TYR A 265 -18.79 -0.97 -15.44
CA TYR A 265 -18.22 0.09 -16.27
C TYR A 265 -18.03 -0.30 -17.73
N GLU A 266 -18.63 -1.42 -18.17
CA GLU A 266 -18.61 -1.87 -19.55
C GLU A 266 -17.17 -2.00 -20.10
N LEU A 267 -16.24 -2.47 -19.26
CA LEU A 267 -14.88 -2.81 -19.68
C LEU A 267 -14.82 -4.27 -20.16
N VAL A 268 -15.63 -5.13 -19.55
CA VAL A 268 -15.73 -6.57 -19.84
C VAL A 268 -17.17 -7.05 -19.78
N GLU A 269 -17.48 -8.14 -20.48
CA GLU A 269 -18.81 -8.77 -20.44
C GLU A 269 -18.73 -10.27 -20.14
N PRO A 270 -19.74 -10.85 -19.45
CA PRO A 270 -19.79 -12.29 -19.20
C PRO A 270 -20.09 -13.05 -20.50
N VAL A 271 -19.24 -14.03 -20.80
CA VAL A 271 -19.39 -14.99 -21.90
C VAL A 271 -20.04 -16.29 -21.41
N ALA A 272 -19.64 -16.74 -20.23
CA ALA A 272 -20.21 -17.89 -19.54
C ALA A 272 -20.34 -17.56 -18.05
N GLN A 273 -21.50 -17.86 -17.47
CA GLN A 273 -21.77 -17.62 -16.05
C GLN A 273 -21.83 -18.94 -15.29
N ASP A 274 -21.39 -18.91 -14.03
CA ASP A 274 -21.47 -20.04 -13.13
C ASP A 274 -22.75 -19.97 -12.29
N TRP A 275 -23.82 -20.55 -12.83
CA TRP A 275 -25.13 -20.57 -12.19
C TRP A 275 -25.13 -21.28 -10.82
N THR A 276 -24.26 -22.28 -10.65
CA THR A 276 -24.16 -23.01 -9.38
C THR A 276 -23.58 -22.10 -8.30
N TYR A 277 -22.51 -21.38 -8.64
CA TYR A 277 -21.92 -20.39 -7.75
C TYR A 277 -22.90 -19.26 -7.41
N MET A 278 -23.61 -18.72 -8.41
CA MET A 278 -24.61 -17.67 -8.20
C MET A 278 -25.75 -18.10 -7.28
N SER A 279 -26.24 -19.34 -7.43
CA SER A 279 -27.29 -19.88 -6.56
C SER A 279 -26.85 -20.00 -5.11
N GLN A 280 -25.56 -20.26 -4.87
CA GLN A 280 -24.99 -20.37 -3.52
C GLN A 280 -24.59 -19.01 -2.94
N ASN A 281 -24.32 -18.02 -3.81
CA ASN A 281 -23.85 -16.69 -3.44
C ASN A 281 -24.70 -15.61 -4.14
N PRO A 282 -25.91 -15.31 -3.63
CA PRO A 282 -26.84 -14.37 -4.28
C PRO A 282 -26.30 -12.93 -4.42
N GLY A 283 -25.23 -12.56 -3.72
CA GLY A 283 -24.55 -11.28 -3.87
C GLY A 283 -23.57 -11.20 -5.05
N CYS A 284 -23.29 -12.31 -5.72
CA CYS A 284 -22.28 -12.40 -6.79
C CYS A 284 -22.94 -12.59 -8.17
N ASN A 285 -23.97 -11.80 -8.48
CA ASN A 285 -24.71 -11.93 -9.75
C ASN A 285 -23.99 -11.25 -10.93
N ILE A 286 -23.20 -10.23 -10.64
CA ILE A 286 -22.49 -9.43 -11.65
C ILE A 286 -21.18 -10.11 -12.05
N PHE A 287 -20.42 -10.57 -11.06
CA PHE A 287 -19.14 -11.23 -11.25
C PHE A 287 -19.02 -12.50 -10.39
N GLN A 288 -18.49 -13.58 -10.98
CA GLN A 288 -18.29 -14.87 -10.31
C GLN A 288 -16.79 -15.22 -10.32
N PRO A 289 -16.14 -15.35 -9.15
CA PRO A 289 -14.70 -15.62 -9.04
C PRO A 289 -14.36 -17.11 -9.20
N THR A 290 -14.85 -17.74 -10.27
CA THR A 290 -14.69 -19.18 -10.55
C THR A 290 -13.97 -19.42 -11.88
N GLU A 291 -13.47 -20.64 -12.05
CA GLU A 291 -12.83 -21.07 -13.31
C GLU A 291 -13.84 -21.33 -14.44
N TYR A 292 -15.12 -21.49 -14.09
CA TYR A 292 -16.22 -21.75 -15.03
C TYR A 292 -16.87 -20.46 -15.54
N ALA A 293 -16.76 -19.36 -14.78
CA ALA A 293 -17.18 -18.04 -15.23
C ALA A 293 -16.12 -17.45 -16.16
N ILE A 294 -16.54 -17.08 -17.37
CA ILE A 294 -15.66 -16.58 -18.44
C ILE A 294 -16.11 -15.20 -18.86
N TYR A 295 -15.17 -14.28 -18.99
CA TYR A 295 -15.40 -12.89 -19.39
C TYR A 295 -14.59 -12.56 -20.64
N GLN A 296 -15.06 -11.58 -21.43
CA GLN A 296 -14.39 -11.07 -22.62
C GLN A 296 -14.16 -9.56 -22.50
N LEU A 297 -13.01 -9.07 -22.99
CA LEU A 297 -12.80 -7.64 -23.26
C LEU A 297 -13.77 -7.11 -24.33
N ILE A 298 -14.58 -6.12 -23.98
CA ILE A 298 -15.46 -5.42 -24.91
C ILE A 298 -14.79 -4.18 -25.51
N GLN A 299 -15.50 -3.46 -26.39
CA GLN A 299 -14.92 -2.34 -27.12
C GLN A 299 -14.48 -1.20 -26.18
N GLY A 300 -15.29 -0.85 -25.18
CA GLY A 300 -14.94 0.19 -24.18
C GLY A 300 -13.62 -0.10 -23.47
N GLY A 301 -13.44 -1.33 -22.96
CA GLY A 301 -12.18 -1.76 -22.37
C GLY A 301 -10.99 -1.71 -23.33
N ARG A 302 -11.18 -2.04 -24.62
CA ARG A 302 -10.12 -1.94 -25.63
C ARG A 302 -9.75 -0.50 -25.95
N ASP A 303 -10.74 0.38 -26.02
CA ASP A 303 -10.53 1.81 -26.29
C ASP A 303 -9.76 2.46 -25.15
N LEU A 304 -10.06 2.07 -23.91
CA LEU A 304 -9.34 2.49 -22.71
C LEU A 304 -7.86 2.07 -22.75
N ILE A 305 -7.57 0.82 -23.12
CA ILE A 305 -6.19 0.30 -23.21
C ILE A 305 -5.42 0.96 -24.35
N ASN A 306 -6.06 1.15 -25.51
CA ASN A 306 -5.42 1.72 -26.70
C ASN A 306 -5.31 3.25 -26.66
N GLY A 307 -5.77 3.90 -25.58
CA GLY A 307 -5.84 5.35 -25.47
C GLY A 307 -6.70 6.01 -26.55
N SER A 308 -7.68 5.27 -27.11
CA SER A 308 -8.41 5.63 -28.33
C SER A 308 -9.88 6.04 -28.11
N GLY A 309 -10.37 6.16 -26.87
CA GLY A 309 -11.67 6.80 -26.56
C GLY A 309 -11.68 7.30 -25.11
N LEU A 310 -12.19 8.47 -24.74
CA LEU A 310 -13.28 9.28 -25.32
C LEU A 310 -12.98 10.80 -25.26
N ARG A 311 -12.99 11.45 -26.43
CA ARG A 311 -13.53 12.80 -26.54
C ARG A 311 -15.03 12.73 -26.21
N GLY A 312 -15.45 13.38 -25.12
CA GLY A 312 -16.82 13.91 -24.99
C GLY A 312 -17.74 13.20 -24.01
N ARG A 313 -17.73 13.67 -22.75
CA ARG A 313 -18.95 14.03 -22.01
C ARG A 313 -18.66 15.01 -20.86
N VAL A 314 -17.94 16.09 -21.16
CA VAL A 314 -17.94 17.28 -20.30
C VAL A 314 -19.02 18.20 -20.83
N SER A 315 -20.02 18.44 -20.00
CA SER A 315 -21.03 19.46 -20.20
C SER A 315 -20.33 20.79 -20.46
N GLU A 316 -20.70 21.47 -21.54
CA GLU A 316 -20.25 22.83 -21.85
C GLU A 316 -20.42 23.73 -20.61
N ARG A 317 -19.29 24.16 -20.04
CA ARG A 317 -19.22 25.38 -19.23
C ARG A 317 -18.01 26.18 -19.68
N GLU A 318 -18.35 27.16 -20.50
CA GLU A 318 -17.73 28.48 -20.69
C GLU A 318 -16.25 28.53 -21.05
N GLY A 319 -16.02 28.91 -22.31
CA GLY A 319 -14.73 29.33 -22.82
C GLY A 319 -14.25 30.62 -22.15
N GLY A 320 -12.93 30.70 -21.95
CA GLY A 320 -12.26 31.89 -21.45
C GLY A 320 -10.75 31.85 -21.72
N ALA A 321 -10.35 32.53 -22.80
CA ALA A 321 -9.05 33.14 -23.07
C ALA A 321 -7.76 32.31 -23.00
N ILE A 322 -7.22 32.04 -24.20
CA ILE A 322 -5.80 31.86 -24.48
C ILE A 322 -5.05 33.13 -24.06
N SER A 323 -4.05 33.02 -23.19
CA SER A 323 -3.00 34.04 -23.06
C SER A 323 -1.63 33.43 -22.80
N GLN A 324 -0.63 34.19 -23.24
CA GLN A 324 0.69 33.76 -23.69
C GLN A 324 1.69 33.41 -22.56
N ARG A 325 2.73 32.67 -22.97
CA ARG A 325 3.94 32.30 -22.21
C ARG A 325 4.64 33.49 -21.54
N ASN A 326 4.95 33.39 -20.24
CA ASN A 326 6.33 33.38 -19.68
C ASN A 326 6.33 33.44 -18.14
N GLY A 327 7.06 32.50 -17.54
CA GLY A 327 7.18 32.32 -16.09
C GLY A 327 6.65 30.95 -15.67
N ILE A 328 7.54 29.98 -15.39
CA ILE A 328 7.14 28.71 -14.75
C ILE A 328 6.68 29.09 -13.33
N ASN A 329 5.38 29.32 -13.20
CA ASN A 329 4.74 29.83 -12.02
C ASN A 329 4.70 28.70 -10.98
N VAL A 330 5.51 28.81 -9.93
CA VAL A 330 5.59 27.81 -8.83
C VAL A 330 4.20 27.58 -8.21
N ASP A 331 3.36 28.61 -8.21
CA ASP A 331 1.97 28.55 -7.76
C ASP A 331 1.11 27.67 -8.67
N SER A 332 1.34 27.67 -10.00
CA SER A 332 0.66 26.76 -10.93
C SER A 332 1.06 25.30 -10.73
N SER A 333 2.32 25.04 -10.36
CA SER A 333 2.77 23.67 -10.08
C SER A 333 2.21 23.14 -8.77
N THR A 334 2.08 24.01 -7.77
CA THR A 334 1.46 23.67 -6.48
C THR A 334 -0.04 23.44 -6.62
N GLN A 335 -0.73 24.25 -7.43
CA GLN A 335 -2.13 24.03 -7.77
C GLN A 335 -2.36 22.69 -8.47
N ARG A 336 -1.55 22.38 -9.49
CA ARG A 336 -1.60 21.07 -10.18
C ARG A 336 -1.30 19.91 -9.24
N LEU A 337 -0.36 20.08 -8.31
CA LEU A 337 -0.09 19.07 -7.30
C LEU A 337 -1.31 18.83 -6.42
N ASN A 338 -2.02 19.89 -5.99
CA ASN A 338 -3.26 19.72 -5.23
C ASN A 338 -4.34 18.99 -6.03
N GLU A 339 -4.46 19.26 -7.34
CA GLU A 339 -5.36 18.52 -8.23
C GLU A 339 -4.98 17.03 -8.29
N ILE A 340 -3.70 16.72 -8.47
CA ILE A 340 -3.15 15.35 -8.43
C ILE A 340 -3.46 14.67 -7.09
N LEU A 341 -3.23 15.36 -5.97
CA LEU A 341 -3.41 14.81 -4.64
C LEU A 341 -4.87 14.63 -4.26
N ASN A 342 -5.80 15.36 -4.88
CA ASN A 342 -7.24 15.22 -4.62
C ASN A 342 -7.92 14.17 -5.50
N ASN A 343 -7.37 13.84 -6.67
CA ASN A 343 -7.86 12.77 -7.53
C ASN A 343 -7.19 11.42 -7.16
N PRO A 344 -7.92 10.41 -6.65
CA PRO A 344 -7.34 9.12 -6.25
C PRO A 344 -6.60 8.38 -7.38
N ALA A 345 -7.14 8.38 -8.59
CA ALA A 345 -6.54 7.71 -9.74
C ALA A 345 -5.21 8.33 -10.14
N VAL A 346 -5.17 9.67 -10.22
CA VAL A 346 -3.94 10.40 -10.56
C VAL A 346 -2.92 10.31 -9.42
N ARG A 347 -3.38 10.33 -8.16
CA ARG A 347 -2.52 10.11 -6.98
C ARG A 347 -1.86 8.74 -6.98
N LEU A 348 -2.59 7.69 -7.37
CA LEU A 348 -2.05 6.34 -7.52
C LEU A 348 -0.88 6.33 -8.53
N LEU A 349 -1.08 6.91 -9.71
CA LEU A 349 -0.04 7.01 -10.74
C LEU A 349 1.15 7.86 -10.29
N PHE A 350 0.88 8.95 -9.55
CA PHE A 350 1.92 9.81 -9.00
C PHE A 350 2.75 9.07 -7.94
N ARG A 351 2.14 8.24 -7.08
CA ARG A 351 2.85 7.39 -6.11
C ARG A 351 3.82 6.45 -6.81
N GLU A 352 3.38 5.78 -7.88
CA GLU A 352 4.27 4.90 -8.66
C GLU A 352 5.49 5.65 -9.20
N GLN A 353 5.28 6.84 -9.78
CA GLN A 353 6.38 7.67 -10.29
C GLN A 353 7.33 8.11 -9.18
N LEU A 354 6.81 8.44 -8.00
CA LEU A 354 7.62 8.81 -6.84
C LEU A 354 8.46 7.63 -6.36
N ARG A 355 7.89 6.41 -6.34
CA ARG A 355 8.61 5.17 -6.01
C ARG A 355 9.73 4.90 -6.99
N ASP A 356 9.49 5.03 -8.30
CA ASP A 356 10.52 4.88 -9.34
C ASP A 356 11.68 5.88 -9.14
N THR A 357 11.37 7.09 -8.65
CA THR A 357 12.38 8.13 -8.35
C THR A 357 12.95 8.08 -6.93
N HIS A 358 12.53 7.13 -6.10
CA HIS A 358 12.95 6.98 -4.70
C HIS A 358 12.64 8.25 -3.88
N CYS A 359 11.43 8.76 -4.04
CA CYS A 359 10.91 10.00 -3.45
C CYS A 359 9.52 9.82 -2.83
N GLU A 360 9.06 8.57 -2.68
CA GLU A 360 7.72 8.21 -2.19
C GLU A 360 7.47 8.74 -0.76
N GLU A 361 8.53 8.84 0.05
CA GLU A 361 8.45 9.33 1.43
C GLU A 361 7.81 10.71 1.55
N ASN A 362 7.94 11.55 0.52
CA ASN A 362 7.34 12.88 0.50
C ASN A 362 5.81 12.82 0.44
N LEU A 363 5.26 11.87 -0.34
CA LEU A 363 3.82 11.66 -0.44
C LEU A 363 3.30 11.00 0.84
N SER A 364 3.99 9.97 1.34
CA SER A 364 3.61 9.28 2.58
C SER A 364 3.58 10.23 3.77
N PHE A 365 4.60 11.07 3.95
CA PHE A 365 4.59 12.10 4.99
C PHE A 365 3.44 13.09 4.81
N TYR A 366 3.20 13.57 3.58
CA TYR A 366 2.11 14.51 3.31
C TYR A 366 0.76 13.91 3.73
N GLN A 367 0.50 12.65 3.37
CA GLN A 367 -0.73 11.92 3.72
C GLN A 367 -0.85 11.69 5.23
N ASP A 368 0.22 11.18 5.88
CA ASP A 368 0.25 10.93 7.33
C ASP A 368 -0.06 12.21 8.10
N VAL A 369 0.53 13.36 7.73
CA VAL A 369 0.26 14.66 8.37
C VAL A 369 -1.14 15.19 8.05
N HIS A 370 -1.63 15.01 6.81
CA HIS A 370 -2.94 15.46 6.38
C HIS A 370 -4.08 14.76 7.13
N GLU A 371 -3.95 13.45 7.38
CA GLU A 371 -4.89 12.67 8.17
C GLU A 371 -4.81 13.01 9.67
N PHE A 372 -3.58 13.22 10.17
CA PHE A 372 -3.28 13.42 11.57
C PHE A 372 -3.71 14.80 12.12
N LEU A 373 -3.48 15.88 11.38
CA LEU A 373 -3.74 17.25 11.85
C LEU A 373 -5.21 17.51 12.25
N PRO A 374 -6.23 17.08 11.47
CA PRO A 374 -7.63 17.19 11.87
C PRO A 374 -7.93 16.46 13.19
N ARG A 375 -7.36 15.27 13.39
CA ARG A 375 -7.53 14.48 14.63
C ARG A 375 -6.95 15.23 15.83
N CYS A 376 -5.78 15.83 15.68
CA CYS A 376 -5.17 16.68 16.72
C CYS A 376 -6.04 17.86 17.11
N LYS A 377 -6.56 18.58 16.10
CA LYS A 377 -7.46 19.72 16.30
C LYS A 377 -8.72 19.29 17.05
N ALA A 378 -9.31 18.16 16.69
CA ALA A 378 -10.50 17.63 17.35
C ALA A 378 -10.23 17.24 18.81
N ALA A 379 -9.17 16.48 19.07
CA ALA A 379 -8.83 16.02 20.41
C ALA A 379 -8.43 17.17 21.35
N THR A 380 -7.65 18.13 20.86
CA THR A 380 -7.27 19.33 21.62
C THR A 380 -8.51 20.13 22.02
N ARG A 381 -9.46 20.34 21.09
CA ARG A 381 -10.73 21.04 21.39
C ARG A 381 -11.58 20.27 22.40
N ALA A 382 -11.63 18.93 22.29
CA ALA A 382 -12.38 18.09 23.21
C ALA A 382 -11.81 18.15 24.64
N ALA A 383 -10.49 18.04 24.77
CA ALA A 383 -9.80 18.09 26.06
C ALA A 383 -9.86 19.46 26.73
N GLN A 384 -9.93 20.55 25.96
CA GLN A 384 -10.16 21.89 26.50
C GLN A 384 -11.58 22.08 27.04
N LYS A 385 -12.59 21.44 26.43
CA LYS A 385 -14.01 21.55 26.82
C LYS A 385 -14.38 20.64 27.99
N ALA A 386 -13.85 19.42 28.01
CA ALA A 386 -14.09 18.44 29.05
C ALA A 386 -12.75 18.07 29.69
N ARG A 387 -12.48 18.59 30.90
CA ARG A 387 -11.34 18.17 31.73
C ARG A 387 -11.56 16.75 32.28
N ASN A 388 -11.79 15.78 31.40
CA ASN A 388 -12.12 14.39 31.74
C ASN A 388 -10.91 13.48 31.46
N LEU A 389 -10.76 12.42 32.25
CA LEU A 389 -9.62 11.49 32.20
C LEU A 389 -9.49 10.79 30.83
N ASN A 390 -10.61 10.41 30.21
CA ASN A 390 -10.62 9.77 28.88
C ASN A 390 -10.09 10.68 27.76
N ALA A 391 -10.20 12.00 27.90
CA ALA A 391 -9.64 12.94 26.92
C ALA A 391 -8.11 12.98 26.98
N MET A 392 -7.52 12.74 28.16
CA MET A 392 -6.06 12.73 28.35
C MET A 392 -5.41 11.47 27.77
N ASP A 393 -6.09 10.32 27.79
CA ASP A 393 -5.55 9.10 27.16
C ASP A 393 -5.57 9.21 25.63
N GLY A 394 -6.60 9.83 25.05
CA GLY A 394 -6.61 10.15 23.61
C GLY A 394 -5.50 11.13 23.20
N ILE A 395 -5.13 12.08 24.07
CA ILE A 395 -3.99 12.97 23.81
C ILE A 395 -2.67 12.21 23.83
N LYS A 396 -2.47 11.26 24.76
CA LYS A 396 -1.27 10.43 24.78
C LYS A 396 -1.13 9.59 23.51
N GLU A 397 -2.22 9.04 23.03
CA GLU A 397 -2.25 8.27 21.77
C GLU A 397 -1.86 9.15 20.57
N ILE A 398 -2.43 10.36 20.48
CA ILE A 398 -2.08 11.33 19.44
C ILE A 398 -0.61 11.76 19.54
N MET A 399 -0.09 11.96 20.74
CA MET A 399 1.33 12.26 20.94
C MET A 399 2.23 11.09 20.53
N ALA A 400 1.83 9.84 20.77
CA ALA A 400 2.56 8.69 20.24
C ALA A 400 2.62 8.71 18.71
N GLN A 401 1.53 9.11 18.04
CA GLN A 401 1.52 9.31 16.57
C GLN A 401 2.45 10.45 16.13
N VAL A 402 2.51 11.57 16.87
CA VAL A 402 3.47 12.67 16.62
C VAL A 402 4.91 12.14 16.59
N TYR A 403 5.28 11.38 17.62
CA TYR A 403 6.61 10.78 17.71
C TYR A 403 6.84 9.76 16.60
N GLY A 404 5.83 8.96 16.24
CA GLY A 404 5.89 8.04 15.12
C GLY A 404 6.25 8.73 13.81
N ILE A 405 5.52 9.79 13.45
CA ILE A 405 5.78 10.58 12.23
C ILE A 405 7.16 11.27 12.32
N TYR A 406 7.50 11.85 13.46
CA TYR A 406 8.81 12.49 13.65
C TYR A 406 9.96 11.51 13.45
N ASN A 407 9.93 10.35 14.10
CA ASN A 407 11.01 9.37 14.01
C ASN A 407 11.11 8.73 12.62
N ALA A 408 9.98 8.58 11.92
CA ALA A 408 9.95 8.03 10.57
C ALA A 408 10.57 8.98 9.53
N TYR A 409 10.30 10.29 9.62
CA TYR A 409 10.57 11.22 8.51
C TYR A 409 11.47 12.42 8.85
N LEU A 410 11.52 12.85 10.12
CA LEU A 410 12.08 14.15 10.52
C LEU A 410 13.27 14.04 11.47
N ALA A 411 13.38 12.93 12.19
CA ALA A 411 14.49 12.66 13.09
C ALA A 411 15.81 12.55 12.29
N PRO A 412 16.96 12.96 12.87
CA PRO A 412 18.25 12.79 12.23
C PRO A 412 18.54 11.31 11.92
N GLY A 413 18.90 11.00 10.67
CA GLY A 413 19.15 9.62 10.24
C GLY A 413 17.89 8.76 10.25
N SER A 414 16.73 9.38 10.08
CA SER A 414 15.47 8.66 9.86
C SER A 414 15.52 7.88 8.54
N PRO A 415 14.87 6.70 8.47
CA PRO A 415 14.89 5.88 7.25
C PRO A 415 14.24 6.57 6.05
N CYS A 416 13.23 7.42 6.31
CA CYS A 416 12.49 8.16 5.30
C CYS A 416 12.79 9.67 5.41
N GLU A 417 14.06 10.04 5.65
CA GLU A 417 14.47 11.41 5.99
C GLU A 417 14.09 12.44 4.90
N LEU A 418 13.25 13.40 5.26
CA LEU A 418 12.76 14.44 4.37
C LEU A 418 13.74 15.60 4.21
N ASN A 419 13.89 16.08 2.99
CA ASN A 419 14.73 17.24 2.69
C ASN A 419 13.97 18.56 2.85
N ILE A 420 13.72 18.95 4.09
CA ILE A 420 13.15 20.25 4.47
C ILE A 420 14.21 21.19 5.05
N ASP A 421 13.84 22.47 5.22
CA ASP A 421 14.75 23.48 5.75
C ASP A 421 15.30 23.14 7.15
N HIS A 422 16.57 23.47 7.37
CA HIS A 422 17.28 23.14 8.60
C HIS A 422 16.72 23.85 9.84
N GLN A 423 16.22 25.09 9.69
CA GLN A 423 15.60 25.83 10.79
C GLN A 423 14.32 25.13 11.26
N LEU A 424 13.45 24.74 10.32
CA LEU A 424 12.21 24.04 10.63
C LEU A 424 12.47 22.69 11.31
N ARG A 425 13.46 21.95 10.80
CA ARG A 425 13.89 20.68 11.41
C ARG A 425 14.40 20.87 12.85
N ASN A 426 15.18 21.93 13.11
CA ASN A 426 15.67 22.22 14.45
C ASN A 426 14.55 22.62 15.41
N SER A 427 13.54 23.37 14.95
CA SER A 427 12.35 23.70 15.73
C SER A 427 11.59 22.44 16.14
N LEU A 428 11.36 21.52 15.19
CA LEU A 428 10.74 20.22 15.44
C LEU A 428 11.56 19.36 16.41
N ALA A 429 12.87 19.27 16.23
CA ALA A 429 13.75 18.51 17.13
C ALA A 429 13.73 19.08 18.56
N THR A 430 13.78 20.40 18.71
CA THR A 430 13.73 21.07 20.02
C THR A 430 12.41 20.79 20.72
N LEU A 431 11.30 20.79 19.97
CA LEU A 431 9.98 20.47 20.52
C LEU A 431 9.93 19.04 21.03
N MET A 432 10.39 18.06 20.23
CA MET A 432 10.37 16.65 20.62
C MET A 432 11.18 16.39 21.90
N THR A 433 12.29 17.09 22.11
CA THR A 433 13.06 16.99 23.35
C THR A 433 12.29 17.56 24.55
N LYS A 434 11.63 18.71 24.41
CA LYS A 434 10.87 19.35 25.50
C LYS A 434 9.69 18.52 25.99
N VAL A 435 9.05 17.78 25.08
CA VAL A 435 7.88 16.94 25.38
C VAL A 435 8.26 15.75 26.27
N VAL A 436 9.49 15.22 26.16
CA VAL A 436 9.97 14.08 26.96
C VAL A 436 10.20 14.45 28.43
N ASP A 437 10.59 15.69 28.71
CA ASP A 437 10.97 16.14 30.07
C ASP A 437 9.78 16.61 30.93
N GLN A 438 8.57 16.74 30.37
CA GLN A 438 7.40 17.28 31.07
C GLN A 438 6.19 16.34 30.97
N ASP A 439 5.98 15.51 32.00
CA ASP A 439 4.74 14.73 32.21
C ASP A 439 3.48 15.61 32.44
N ILE A 440 3.60 16.93 32.32
CA ILE A 440 2.55 17.92 32.60
C ILE A 440 1.87 18.31 31.28
N ALA A 441 0.55 18.10 31.22
CA ALA A 441 -0.37 18.61 30.20
C ALA A 441 0.16 18.56 28.74
N MET A 442 0.30 17.33 28.21
CA MET A 442 0.63 16.99 26.81
C MET A 442 -0.14 17.78 25.72
N ILE A 443 -1.19 18.50 26.10
CA ILE A 443 -1.94 19.44 25.27
C ILE A 443 -1.06 20.58 24.74
N TYR A 444 -0.22 21.20 25.59
CA TYR A 444 0.57 22.37 25.17
C TYR A 444 1.65 22.00 24.15
N PRO A 445 2.45 20.94 24.37
CA PRO A 445 3.40 20.50 23.35
C PRO A 445 2.72 20.06 22.05
N LEU A 446 1.54 19.43 22.12
CA LEU A 446 0.77 19.07 20.93
C LEU A 446 0.32 20.32 20.14
N GLN A 447 -0.12 21.36 20.83
CA GLN A 447 -0.49 22.63 20.22
C GLN A 447 0.69 23.35 19.56
N GLU A 448 1.89 23.25 20.15
CA GLU A 448 3.13 23.75 19.55
C GLU A 448 3.59 22.89 18.35
N ALA A 449 3.31 21.59 18.35
CA ALA A 449 3.69 20.68 17.26
C ALA A 449 2.90 20.96 15.98
N MET A 450 1.59 21.17 16.10
CA MET A 450 0.69 21.30 14.96
C MET A 450 1.14 22.32 13.89
N PRO A 451 1.45 23.59 14.22
CA PRO A 451 1.90 24.56 13.22
C PRO A 451 3.23 24.17 12.57
N LEU A 452 4.15 23.52 13.32
CA LEU A 452 5.42 23.06 12.75
C LEU A 452 5.22 21.90 11.74
N PHE A 453 4.26 21.00 12.01
CA PHE A 453 3.88 19.96 11.05
C PHE A 453 3.14 20.55 9.84
N GLU A 454 2.32 21.58 10.00
CA GLU A 454 1.69 22.32 8.90
C GLU A 454 2.75 23.00 8.00
N ASP A 455 3.75 23.64 8.60
CA ASP A 455 4.88 24.23 7.89
C ASP A 455 5.70 23.17 7.14
N ALA A 456 5.94 22.02 7.78
CA ALA A 456 6.67 20.90 7.18
C ALA A 456 5.88 20.30 6.01
N GLN A 457 4.57 20.10 6.16
CA GLN A 457 3.69 19.65 5.10
C GLN A 457 3.72 20.61 3.91
N THR A 458 3.66 21.92 4.16
CA THR A 458 3.74 22.96 3.13
C THR A 458 5.09 22.94 2.42
N ALA A 459 6.19 22.75 3.17
CA ALA A 459 7.53 22.63 2.61
C ALA A 459 7.68 21.40 1.71
N VAL A 460 7.15 20.25 2.12
CA VAL A 460 7.16 19.01 1.33
C VAL A 460 6.25 19.12 0.11
N LEU A 461 5.09 19.78 0.22
CA LEU A 461 4.23 20.08 -0.92
C LEU A 461 4.98 20.91 -1.96
N LYS A 462 5.69 21.96 -1.53
CA LYS A 462 6.55 22.76 -2.42
C LYS A 462 7.71 21.96 -2.99
N LEU A 463 8.30 21.03 -2.23
CA LEU A 463 9.38 20.15 -2.70
C LEU A 463 8.88 19.21 -3.82
N MET A 464 7.69 18.63 -3.66
CA MET A 464 7.07 17.80 -4.69
C MET A 464 6.64 18.60 -5.92
N ALA A 465 6.09 19.80 -5.71
CA ALA A 465 5.60 20.69 -6.76
C ALA A 465 6.73 21.36 -7.55
N SER A 466 7.80 21.76 -6.85
CA SER A 466 8.94 22.48 -7.42
C SER A 466 10.21 21.65 -7.25
N GLY A 467 10.78 21.16 -8.36
CA GLY A 467 11.97 20.31 -8.29
C GLY A 467 13.29 21.00 -8.02
N ARG A 468 13.27 22.14 -7.34
CA ARG A 468 14.50 22.81 -6.91
C ARG A 468 14.96 22.30 -5.55
N ARG A 469 16.08 21.58 -5.55
CA ARG A 469 17.05 21.64 -4.46
C ARG A 469 18.17 22.64 -4.80
N PRO A 470 18.88 23.19 -3.81
CA PRO A 470 20.11 23.98 -3.99
C PRO A 470 21.32 23.16 -4.47
N ASN A 471 21.18 21.86 -4.76
CA ASN A 471 22.27 20.99 -5.18
C ASN A 471 22.14 20.62 -6.68
N PRO A 472 23.09 21.02 -7.56
CA PRO A 472 22.96 20.88 -9.01
C PRO A 472 22.95 19.43 -9.54
N ASN A 473 23.28 18.42 -8.71
CA ASN A 473 23.47 17.03 -9.16
C ASN A 473 22.28 16.08 -8.90
N ARG A 474 21.19 16.53 -8.27
CA ARG A 474 19.94 15.74 -8.12
C ARG A 474 18.71 16.63 -8.27
N LYS A 475 18.17 16.72 -9.49
CA LYS A 475 16.89 17.39 -9.76
C LYS A 475 15.72 16.50 -9.32
N GLN A 476 15.00 16.92 -8.29
CA GLN A 476 13.81 16.23 -7.78
C GLN A 476 12.53 16.84 -8.37
N ASP A 477 12.46 16.95 -9.71
CA ASP A 477 11.32 17.51 -10.45
C ASP A 477 10.13 16.55 -10.50
N SER A 478 9.52 16.18 -9.37
CA SER A 478 8.49 15.13 -9.33
C SER A 478 7.26 15.45 -10.18
N VAL A 479 6.63 16.62 -10.02
CA VAL A 479 5.43 16.98 -10.81
C VAL A 479 5.73 17.24 -12.28
N PRO A 480 6.74 18.06 -12.67
CA PRO A 480 7.07 18.25 -14.08
C PRO A 480 7.48 16.96 -14.79
N LYS A 481 8.25 16.07 -14.13
CA LYS A 481 8.61 14.77 -14.69
C LYS A 481 7.39 13.86 -14.84
N PHE A 482 6.50 13.85 -13.86
CA PHE A 482 5.27 13.07 -13.94
C PHE A 482 4.39 13.51 -15.11
N LEU A 483 4.13 14.81 -15.24
CA LEU A 483 3.29 15.38 -16.29
C LEU A 483 3.90 15.26 -17.70
N SER A 484 5.23 15.18 -17.80
CA SER A 484 5.93 15.01 -19.08
C SER A 484 6.33 13.56 -19.39
N SER A 485 6.02 12.63 -18.48
CA SER A 485 6.38 11.22 -18.64
C SER A 485 5.51 10.57 -19.71
N SER A 486 6.14 10.02 -20.74
CA SER A 486 5.45 9.24 -21.79
C SER A 486 4.74 8.00 -21.22
N LYS A 487 5.14 7.52 -20.03
CA LYS A 487 4.51 6.40 -19.32
C LYS A 487 3.07 6.74 -18.90
N TYR A 488 2.81 7.99 -18.52
CA TYR A 488 1.53 8.43 -17.94
C TYR A 488 0.72 9.35 -18.87
N GLU A 489 1.29 9.76 -20.01
CA GLU A 489 0.68 10.73 -20.94
C GLU A 489 -0.75 10.36 -21.36
N GLN A 490 -1.04 9.07 -21.57
CA GLN A 490 -2.38 8.58 -21.94
C GLN A 490 -3.37 8.51 -20.77
N GLN A 491 -2.89 8.52 -19.53
CA GLN A 491 -3.73 8.49 -18.33
C GLN A 491 -4.02 9.90 -17.82
N LEU A 492 -3.11 10.85 -18.09
CA LEU A 492 -3.22 12.26 -17.67
C LEU A 492 -3.98 13.16 -18.66
N ARG A 493 -4.32 12.65 -19.86
CA ARG A 493 -5.08 13.38 -20.89
C ARG A 493 -6.60 13.30 -20.70
N ASN A 494 -7.06 12.50 -19.73
CA ASN A 494 -8.47 12.23 -19.47
C ASN A 494 -9.02 13.20 -18.42
#